data_AF-A0A3D1R180-F1
#
_entry.id   AF-A0A3D1R180-F1
#
_cell.length_a   1.000
_cell.length_b   1.000
_cell.length_c   1.000
_cell.angle_alpha   90.00
_cell.angle_beta   90.00
_cell.angle_gamma   90.00
#
_symmetry.space_group_name_H-M   'P 1'
#
loop_
_entity.id
_entity.type
_entity.pdbx_description
1 polymer ?
#
loop_
_entity_poly.entity_id
_entity_poly.type
_entity_poly.pdbx_seq_one_letter_code
_entity_poly.pdbx_strand_id
1 'polypeptide(L)'
;CESGKCTPVAAQDCSPACKGSNPVCDKTTLKCVTCTPTEGCPSGLKCDTSTTSSGVCVECLSSQDCTGGLPVCDLAKRSCVICTETEGCGPGELCVLTGQYGYCRAP
;
A
#
# COMPACT_ATOMS: atom_id res chain seq x y z
N CYS A 1 17.77 -19.44 25.43
CA CYS A 1 17.19 -20.78 25.67
C CYS A 1 17.91 -21.39 26.87
N GLU A 2 17.18 -21.86 27.88
CA GLU A 2 17.69 -22.77 28.92
C GLU A 2 16.89 -24.07 28.80
N SER A 3 17.57 -25.21 28.91
CA SER A 3 16.94 -26.55 28.97
C SER A 3 16.18 -27.03 27.72
N GLY A 4 16.63 -26.67 26.51
CA GLY A 4 16.06 -27.21 25.27
C GLY A 4 14.63 -26.75 24.94
N LYS A 5 14.08 -25.82 25.73
CA LYS A 5 12.85 -25.09 25.43
C LYS A 5 13.21 -23.66 25.12
N CYS A 6 13.34 -23.34 23.84
CA CYS A 6 13.46 -21.95 23.41
C CYS A 6 12.08 -21.31 23.54
N THR A 7 11.81 -20.64 24.67
CA THR A 7 10.76 -19.63 24.71
C THR A 7 11.28 -18.43 23.93
N PRO A 8 10.66 -18.03 22.80
CA PRO A 8 11.02 -16.78 22.16
C PRO A 8 10.83 -15.69 23.22
N VAL A 9 11.87 -14.90 23.50
CA VAL A 9 11.69 -13.62 24.17
C VAL A 9 10.68 -12.89 23.29
N ALA A 10 9.48 -12.65 23.82
CA ALA A 10 8.28 -12.26 23.09
C ALA A 10 8.36 -10.85 22.44
N ALA A 11 9.56 -10.37 22.12
CA ALA A 11 9.83 -9.00 21.76
C ALA A 11 11.14 -8.79 20.96
N GLN A 12 11.97 -9.79 20.67
CA GLN A 12 13.27 -9.53 20.02
C GLN A 12 13.52 -10.31 18.73
N ASP A 13 12.84 -11.44 18.51
CA ASP A 13 13.12 -12.31 17.36
C ASP A 13 11.82 -12.73 16.64
N CYS A 14 11.14 -11.79 15.99
CA CYS A 14 10.02 -12.12 15.08
C CYS A 14 10.50 -12.77 13.76
N SER A 15 11.81 -12.96 13.57
CA SER A 15 12.38 -13.77 12.50
C SER A 15 12.97 -15.07 13.08
N PRO A 16 12.58 -16.28 12.62
CA PRO A 16 11.80 -16.62 11.41
C PRO A 16 10.31 -16.93 11.71
N ALA A 17 9.72 -16.30 12.73
CA ALA A 17 8.39 -16.66 13.21
C ALA A 17 7.25 -16.20 12.29
N CYS A 18 7.40 -15.05 11.61
CA CYS A 18 6.36 -14.49 10.73
C CYS A 18 6.21 -15.29 9.43
N LYS A 19 4.99 -15.76 9.15
CA LYS A 19 4.64 -16.64 8.02
C LYS A 19 3.20 -16.38 7.57
N GLY A 20 2.84 -16.89 6.39
CA GLY A 20 1.48 -16.79 5.87
C GLY A 20 1.11 -15.35 5.48
N SER A 21 -0.09 -14.91 5.87
CA SER A 21 -0.64 -13.58 5.53
C SER A 21 0.07 -12.39 6.19
N ASN A 22 0.91 -12.65 7.19
CA ASN A 22 1.68 -11.65 7.93
C ASN A 22 3.17 -12.04 7.92
N PRO A 23 3.85 -11.94 6.77
CA PRO A 23 5.23 -12.41 6.63
C PRO A 23 6.27 -11.42 7.19
N VAL A 24 5.88 -10.17 7.45
CA VAL A 24 6.82 -9.11 7.86
C VAL A 24 6.86 -8.95 9.37
N CYS A 25 8.05 -8.75 9.91
CA CYS A 25 8.26 -8.40 11.30
C CYS A 25 8.30 -6.87 11.46
N ASP A 26 7.27 -6.29 12.08
CA ASP A 26 7.35 -4.91 12.54
C ASP A 26 8.22 -4.86 13.80
N LYS A 27 9.44 -4.31 13.68
CA LYS A 27 10.39 -4.21 14.79
C LYS A 27 10.01 -3.14 15.83
N THR A 28 9.10 -2.23 15.50
CA THR A 28 8.63 -1.20 16.42
C THR A 28 7.53 -1.75 17.31
N THR A 29 6.58 -2.49 16.74
CA THR A 29 5.45 -3.07 17.52
C THR A 29 5.67 -4.52 17.93
N LEU A 30 6.71 -5.16 17.40
CA LEU A 30 7.10 -6.54 17.65
C LEU A 30 6.00 -7.55 17.29
N LYS A 31 5.30 -7.26 16.19
CA LYS A 31 4.19 -8.05 15.65
C LYS A 31 4.47 -8.46 14.22
N CYS A 32 3.90 -9.60 13.85
CA CYS A 32 3.84 -10.00 12.45
C CYS A 32 2.76 -9.19 11.73
N VAL A 33 3.17 -8.43 10.73
CA VAL A 33 2.33 -7.58 9.89
C VAL A 33 2.39 -8.07 8.45
N THR A 34 1.41 -7.66 7.65
CA THR A 34 1.41 -7.95 6.22
C THR A 34 2.51 -7.16 5.53
N CYS A 35 2.61 -5.87 5.89
CA CYS A 35 3.65 -4.99 5.38
C CYS A 35 3.99 -3.89 6.38
N THR A 36 5.13 -3.25 6.16
CA THR A 36 5.52 -1.97 6.77
C THR A 36 5.77 -0.96 5.65
N PRO A 37 5.97 0.33 5.95
CA PRO A 37 6.30 1.33 4.92
C PRO A 37 7.51 0.99 4.05
N THR A 38 8.37 0.07 4.48
CA THR A 38 9.63 -0.29 3.81
C THR A 38 9.66 -1.70 3.23
N GLU A 39 8.75 -2.61 3.61
CA GLU A 39 8.81 -4.02 3.20
C GLU A 39 7.44 -4.72 3.24
N GLY A 40 7.35 -5.89 2.59
CA GLY A 40 6.18 -6.77 2.60
C GLY A 40 5.27 -6.67 1.39
N CYS A 41 5.25 -5.50 0.73
CA CYS A 41 4.47 -5.33 -0.48
C CYS A 41 5.25 -5.71 -1.74
N PRO A 42 4.60 -6.35 -2.74
CA PRO A 42 5.15 -6.52 -4.08
C PRO A 42 5.64 -5.20 -4.68
N SER A 43 6.58 -5.30 -5.63
CA SER A 43 7.11 -4.13 -6.34
C SER A 43 6.00 -3.27 -6.93
N GLY A 44 6.03 -1.97 -6.67
CA GLY A 44 5.03 -1.02 -7.15
C GLY A 44 3.84 -0.79 -6.21
N LEU A 45 3.66 -1.64 -5.18
CA LEU A 45 2.64 -1.42 -4.16
C LEU A 45 3.22 -0.72 -2.92
N LYS A 46 2.34 -0.02 -2.21
CA LYS A 46 2.62 0.72 -0.98
C LYS A 46 1.88 0.08 0.18
N CYS A 47 2.50 0.12 1.35
CA CYS A 47 1.85 -0.37 2.56
C CYS A 47 0.98 0.72 3.17
N ASP A 48 -0.34 0.54 3.11
CA ASP A 48 -1.30 1.36 3.83
C ASP A 48 -1.51 0.82 5.24
N THR A 49 -0.89 1.48 6.21
CA THR A 49 -1.06 1.20 7.65
C THR A 49 -2.19 2.02 8.28
N SER A 50 -2.86 2.89 7.52
CA SER A 50 -3.96 3.73 8.04
C SER A 50 -5.28 2.97 8.13
N THR A 51 -5.48 1.95 7.29
CA THR A 51 -6.71 1.15 7.26
C THR A 51 -6.67 -0.01 8.26
N THR A 52 -5.51 -0.61 8.47
CA THR A 52 -5.34 -1.72 9.40
C THR A 52 -3.99 -1.64 10.11
N SER A 53 -3.93 -2.09 11.37
CA SER A 53 -2.69 -2.12 12.15
C SER A 53 -1.64 -3.09 11.60
N SER A 54 -2.02 -4.00 10.70
CA SER A 54 -1.13 -4.95 10.02
C SER A 54 -0.65 -4.47 8.66
N GLY A 55 -1.15 -3.33 8.18
CA GLY A 55 -0.88 -2.84 6.83
C GLY A 55 -1.62 -3.64 5.76
N VAL A 56 -1.96 -2.97 4.66
CA VAL A 56 -2.45 -3.62 3.43
C VAL A 56 -1.70 -3.05 2.24
N CYS A 57 -1.35 -3.91 1.29
CA CYS A 57 -0.67 -3.48 0.08
C CYS A 57 -1.68 -2.89 -0.90
N VAL A 58 -1.45 -1.62 -1.24
CA VAL A 58 -2.30 -0.83 -2.13
C VAL A 58 -1.46 -0.22 -3.25
N GLU A 59 -2.07 0.28 -4.31
CA GLU A 59 -1.30 0.85 -5.43
C GLU A 59 -0.68 2.20 -5.05
N CYS A 60 -1.40 2.99 -4.25
CA CYS A 60 -0.95 4.34 -3.91
C CYS A 60 -1.45 4.82 -2.55
N LEU A 61 -0.64 5.67 -1.91
CA LEU A 61 -1.03 6.46 -0.74
C LEU A 61 -1.20 7.93 -1.10
N SER A 62 -0.61 8.34 -2.23
CA SER A 62 -0.71 9.67 -2.83
C SER A 62 -0.52 9.57 -4.35
N SER A 63 -0.91 10.61 -5.09
CA SER A 63 -0.72 10.66 -6.55
C SER A 63 0.76 10.59 -6.98
N GLN A 64 1.71 10.85 -6.07
CA GLN A 64 3.16 10.68 -6.35
C GLN A 64 3.59 9.21 -6.44
N ASP A 65 2.81 8.29 -5.85
CA ASP A 65 3.07 6.86 -5.96
C ASP A 65 2.65 6.31 -7.32
N CYS A 66 1.76 7.03 -8.00
CA CYS A 66 1.23 6.64 -9.28
C CYS A 66 2.14 7.08 -10.42
N THR A 67 2.36 6.19 -11.38
CA THR A 67 3.25 6.42 -12.52
C THR A 67 2.63 5.91 -13.81
N GLY A 68 3.19 6.30 -14.95
CA GLY A 68 2.65 5.93 -16.26
C GLY A 68 1.34 6.66 -16.58
N GLY A 69 0.42 5.98 -17.25
CA GLY A 69 -0.86 6.55 -17.71
C GLY A 69 -1.94 6.71 -16.64
N LEU A 70 -1.62 6.48 -15.37
CA LEU A 70 -2.55 6.55 -14.24
C LEU A 70 -2.05 7.57 -13.22
N PRO A 71 -2.05 8.88 -13.48
CA PRO A 71 -1.35 9.86 -12.64
C PRO A 71 -2.04 10.19 -11.31
N VAL A 72 -3.29 9.76 -11.08
CA VAL A 72 -4.08 10.17 -9.90
C VAL A 72 -4.24 9.00 -8.95
N CYS A 73 -4.06 9.24 -7.65
CA CYS A 73 -4.41 8.26 -6.63
C CYS A 73 -5.84 8.51 -6.10
N ASP A 74 -6.75 7.56 -6.32
CA ASP A 74 -8.02 7.55 -5.58
C ASP A 74 -7.73 7.15 -4.13
N LEU A 75 -7.75 8.12 -3.22
CA LEU A 75 -7.47 7.87 -1.80
C LEU A 75 -8.54 7.03 -1.08
N ALA A 76 -9.77 6.98 -1.60
CA ALA A 76 -10.82 6.15 -1.04
C ALA A 76 -10.67 4.68 -1.41
N LYS A 77 -10.21 4.39 -2.64
CA LYS A 77 -9.96 3.01 -3.11
C LYS A 77 -8.49 2.57 -3.02
N ARG A 78 -7.58 3.51 -2.78
CA ARG A 78 -6.12 3.33 -2.78
C ARG A 78 -5.58 2.76 -4.11
N SER A 79 -6.16 3.22 -5.21
CA SER A 79 -5.84 2.77 -6.57
C SER A 79 -5.46 3.92 -7.49
N CYS A 80 -4.53 3.66 -8.41
CA CYS A 80 -4.12 4.65 -9.40
C CYS A 80 -5.10 4.67 -10.58
N VAL A 81 -5.53 5.87 -10.98
CA VAL A 81 -6.52 6.10 -12.03
C VAL A 81 -6.04 7.17 -13.01
N ILE A 82 -6.61 7.18 -14.22
CA ILE A 82 -6.26 8.17 -15.25
C ILE A 82 -6.67 9.57 -14.78
N CYS A 83 -7.95 9.73 -14.46
CA CYS A 83 -8.51 10.98 -14.02
C CYS A 83 -9.78 10.74 -13.19
N THR A 84 -10.08 11.74 -12.38
CA THR A 84 -11.32 11.87 -11.59
C THR A 84 -12.08 13.11 -12.07
N GLU A 85 -13.20 13.43 -11.41
CA GLU A 85 -13.96 14.66 -11.67
C GLU A 85 -13.11 15.94 -11.57
N THR A 86 -12.03 15.93 -10.78
CA THR A 86 -11.31 17.13 -10.39
C THR A 86 -9.86 17.19 -10.89
N GLU A 87 -9.27 16.07 -11.32
CA GLU A 87 -7.85 16.00 -11.63
C GLU A 87 -7.48 14.85 -12.58
N GLY A 88 -6.26 14.89 -13.11
CA GLY A 88 -5.61 13.79 -13.83
C GLY A 88 -5.33 14.04 -15.30
N CYS A 89 -6.08 14.94 -15.94
CA CYS A 89 -5.86 15.31 -17.34
C CYS A 89 -4.98 16.54 -17.48
N GLY A 90 -4.28 16.64 -18.62
CA GLY A 90 -3.38 17.76 -18.89
C GLY A 90 -4.12 19.08 -19.12
N PRO A 91 -3.39 20.19 -19.21
CA PRO A 91 -3.96 21.50 -19.51
C PRO A 91 -4.79 21.46 -20.81
N GLY A 92 -6.05 21.85 -20.72
CA GLY A 92 -6.97 21.89 -21.86
C GLY A 92 -7.69 20.58 -22.15
N GLU A 93 -7.44 19.51 -21.40
CA GLU A 93 -8.19 18.25 -21.51
C GLU A 93 -9.28 18.16 -20.44
N LEU A 94 -10.38 17.46 -20.78
CA LEU A 94 -11.46 17.13 -19.87
C LEU A 94 -11.42 15.64 -19.52
N CYS A 95 -11.67 15.32 -18.25
CA CYS A 95 -11.89 13.94 -17.85
C CYS A 95 -13.29 13.49 -18.26
N VAL A 96 -13.38 12.60 -19.24
CA VAL A 96 -14.64 11.99 -19.67
C VAL A 96 -14.93 10.79 -18.78
N LEU A 97 -15.86 10.98 -17.84
CA LEU A 97 -16.20 9.99 -16.83
C LEU A 97 -17.03 8.83 -17.43
N THR A 98 -16.67 7.61 -17.03
CA THR A 98 -17.44 6.39 -17.29
C THR A 98 -17.96 5.77 -15.99
N GLY A 99 -18.11 6.61 -14.95
CA GLY A 99 -18.35 6.25 -13.56
C GLY A 99 -17.58 7.20 -12.66
N GLN A 100 -16.91 6.67 -11.63
CA GLN A 100 -16.05 7.46 -10.74
C GLN A 100 -14.71 7.88 -11.41
N TYR A 101 -14.32 7.19 -12.49
CA TYR A 101 -13.08 7.42 -13.24
C TYR A 101 -13.37 7.64 -14.71
N GLY A 102 -12.41 8.25 -15.41
CA GLY A 102 -12.54 8.57 -16.82
C GLY A 102 -11.27 8.41 -17.62
N TYR A 103 -11.32 8.93 -18.84
CA TYR A 103 -10.17 9.10 -19.72
C TYR A 103 -10.08 10.55 -20.18
N CYS A 104 -8.87 10.99 -20.53
CA CYS A 104 -8.64 12.36 -20.98
C CYS A 104 -9.05 12.53 -22.44
N ARG A 105 -9.81 13.58 -22.72
CA ARG A 105 -10.19 13.99 -24.07
C ARG A 105 -10.04 15.49 -24.21
N ALA A 106 -9.53 15.94 -25.36
CA ALA A 106 -9.65 17.33 -25.74
C ALA A 106 -11.14 17.75 -25.83
N PRO A 107 -11.45 19.05 -25.64
CA PRO A 107 -12.81 19.57 -25.63
C PRO A 107 -13.54 19.26 -26.94
#